data_AF-A0A349AN13-F1
#
_entry.id   AF-A0A349AN13-F1
#
_cell.length_a   1.000
_cell.length_b   1.000
_cell.length_c   1.000
_cell.angle_alpha   90.00
_cell.angle_beta   90.00
_cell.angle_gamma   90.00
#
_symmetry.space_group_name_H-M   'P 1'
#
loop_
_entity.id
_entity.type
_entity.pdbx_description
1 polymer ?
#
loop_
_entity_poly.entity_id
_entity_poly.type
_entity_poly.pdbx_seq_one_letter_code
_entity_poly.pdbx_strand_id
1 'polypeptide(L)'
;MRPEYYCFNCNIPSRRIIMRYCPNCGSPVENSSMFCTTCGTKLDSAPEESVPPAVINKAVAQNSSKPGKKNTTLFIIIGILAAGLIGLGAFYFIQSGNLKTDISNLESDVSALQTDLAAKQANITSLQTQLDNEKATVAGLENDLAEEQANVANLEDQLADTTSQLNLSQVEVTRLESELAASELEVTNLEDELAAAMANVASLESELEDALSQVESLQSQLSAIQAKYPLKDFPSFNALQQWLDDNVQTDTGIYADDYYSMALKMQMLAAEDGYFVSACLVLNDITDDGYYYIYNTALVGNTLYLFSPDDTGLYNLGTWGR
;
A
#
# COMPACT_ATOMS: atom_id res chain seq x y z
N MET A 1 29.41 19.74 -27.47
CA MET A 1 28.26 20.65 -27.68
C MET A 1 28.51 21.89 -26.84
N ARG A 2 28.60 23.07 -27.47
CA ARG A 2 28.73 24.37 -26.80
C ARG A 2 27.33 24.91 -26.49
N PRO A 3 27.07 25.64 -25.40
CA PRO A 3 25.82 26.38 -25.27
C PRO A 3 25.94 27.69 -26.05
N GLU A 4 25.00 27.90 -26.96
CA GLU A 4 24.74 29.16 -27.64
C GLU A 4 24.02 30.10 -26.66
N TYR A 5 24.57 31.29 -26.45
CA TYR A 5 23.87 32.37 -25.74
C TYR A 5 23.27 33.32 -26.79
N TYR A 6 21.94 33.26 -26.94
CA TYR A 6 21.18 34.28 -27.66
C TYR A 6 20.80 35.41 -26.70
N CYS A 7 21.12 36.64 -27.07
CA CYS A 7 20.54 37.84 -26.48
C CYS A 7 19.53 38.39 -27.49
N PHE A 8 18.25 38.08 -27.31
CA PHE A 8 17.18 38.69 -28.07
C PHE A 8 16.87 40.04 -27.44
N ASN A 9 17.14 41.10 -28.20
CA ASN A 9 16.67 42.48 -28.00
C ASN A 9 17.50 43.39 -27.06
N CYS A 10 18.56 44.02 -27.59
CA CYS A 10 19.06 45.31 -27.10
C CYS A 10 19.77 46.09 -28.22
N ASN A 11 19.22 47.26 -28.57
CA ASN A 11 19.70 48.20 -29.58
C ASN A 11 20.64 49.25 -28.95
N ILE A 12 21.96 48.95 -28.79
CA ILE A 12 22.99 49.90 -28.31
C ILE A 12 24.34 49.63 -29.02
N PRO A 13 25.10 50.66 -29.46
CA PRO A 13 26.31 50.49 -30.26
C PRO A 13 27.47 49.85 -29.48
N SER A 14 28.18 48.98 -30.18
CA SER A 14 29.26 48.12 -29.69
C SER A 14 30.48 48.92 -29.19
N ARG A 15 30.55 49.25 -27.89
CA ARG A 15 31.84 49.50 -27.23
C ARG A 15 32.51 48.15 -26.98
N ARG A 16 33.78 48.00 -27.36
CA ARG A 16 34.61 46.85 -26.98
C ARG A 16 34.66 46.77 -25.45
N ILE A 17 33.92 45.84 -24.87
CA ILE A 17 34.01 45.51 -23.45
C ILE A 17 35.18 44.54 -23.30
N ILE A 18 36.30 45.00 -22.76
CA ILE A 18 37.36 44.13 -22.27
C ILE A 18 36.82 43.53 -20.97
N MET A 19 36.31 42.31 -21.02
CA MET A 19 35.86 41.57 -19.84
C MET A 19 37.10 41.20 -19.01
N ARG A 20 37.15 41.66 -17.75
CA ARG A 20 38.10 41.17 -16.75
C ARG A 20 37.47 39.98 -16.04
N TYR A 21 38.29 39.04 -15.55
CA TYR A 21 37.82 37.93 -14.73
C TYR A 21 38.35 38.10 -13.30
N CYS A 22 37.52 37.77 -12.32
CA CYS A 22 37.93 37.79 -10.92
C CYS A 22 39.08 36.80 -10.72
N PRO A 23 40.23 37.21 -10.17
CA PRO A 23 41.35 36.30 -9.93
C PRO A 23 41.05 35.25 -8.84
N ASN A 24 40.02 35.48 -8.02
CA ASN A 24 39.66 34.56 -6.93
C ASN A 24 38.63 33.50 -7.35
N CYS A 25 37.52 33.88 -8.01
CA CYS A 25 36.45 32.95 -8.37
C CYS A 25 36.22 32.75 -9.88
N GLY A 26 36.97 33.45 -10.73
CA GLY A 26 36.87 33.30 -12.19
C GLY A 26 35.59 33.85 -12.81
N SER A 27 34.70 34.51 -12.06
CA SER A 27 33.51 35.14 -12.64
C SER A 27 33.88 36.36 -13.49
N PRO A 28 33.14 36.67 -14.56
CA PRO A 28 33.37 37.88 -15.34
C PRO A 28 33.01 39.12 -14.52
N VAL A 29 33.85 40.15 -14.59
CA VAL A 29 33.71 41.37 -13.80
C VAL A 29 33.81 42.60 -14.69
N GLU A 30 32.90 43.56 -14.48
CA GLU A 30 32.89 44.83 -15.20
C GLU A 30 34.13 45.66 -14.89
N ASN A 31 34.66 46.32 -15.92
CA ASN A 31 35.99 46.95 -15.91
C ASN A 31 36.16 48.11 -14.89
N SER A 32 35.06 48.58 -14.28
CA SER A 32 35.00 49.68 -13.30
C SER A 32 34.51 49.27 -11.90
N SER A 33 34.37 47.97 -11.64
CA SER A 33 33.88 47.50 -10.33
C SER A 33 35.03 47.29 -9.34
N MET A 34 34.90 47.89 -8.14
CA MET A 34 35.91 47.84 -7.08
C MET A 34 35.87 46.53 -6.28
N PHE A 35 34.83 45.71 -6.46
CA PHE A 35 34.63 44.44 -5.78
C PHE A 35 33.93 43.44 -6.72
N CYS A 36 34.28 42.15 -6.60
CA CYS A 36 33.58 41.08 -7.29
C CYS A 36 32.18 40.89 -6.66
N THR A 37 31.14 40.99 -7.48
CA THR A 37 29.74 40.83 -7.03
C THR A 37 29.38 39.39 -6.66
N THR A 38 30.20 38.41 -7.03
CA THR A 38 29.95 36.99 -6.75
C THR A 38 30.61 36.51 -5.47
N CYS A 39 31.85 36.91 -5.19
CA CYS A 39 32.61 36.41 -4.03
C CYS A 39 33.08 37.52 -3.07
N GLY A 40 32.77 38.79 -3.35
CA GLY A 40 33.11 39.92 -2.48
C GLY A 40 34.58 40.36 -2.50
N THR A 41 35.43 39.72 -3.30
CA THR A 41 36.87 40.05 -3.37
C THR A 41 37.08 41.45 -3.95
N LYS A 42 37.83 42.31 -3.25
CA LYS A 42 38.20 43.65 -3.70
C LYS A 42 39.12 43.56 -4.93
N LEU A 43 38.83 44.33 -5.96
CA LEU A 43 39.57 44.34 -7.22
C LEU A 43 40.33 45.66 -7.33
N ASP A 44 41.65 45.58 -7.49
CA ASP A 44 42.48 46.78 -7.63
C ASP A 44 42.24 47.43 -8.99
N SER A 45 41.81 48.69 -8.97
CA SER A 45 41.78 49.56 -10.15
C SER A 45 43.21 49.73 -10.68
N ALA A 46 43.42 49.44 -11.97
CA ALA A 46 44.72 49.62 -12.61
C ALA A 46 45.17 51.10 -12.59
N PRO A 47 46.48 51.39 -12.54
CA PRO A 47 47.00 52.73 -12.28
C PRO A 47 46.77 53.67 -13.48
N GLU A 48 46.32 54.90 -13.19
CA GLU A 48 46.42 56.04 -14.11
C GLU A 48 47.89 56.44 -14.28
N GLU A 49 48.28 56.58 -15.54
CA GLU A 49 49.56 57.09 -16.02
C GLU A 49 49.55 58.63 -15.91
N SER A 50 50.38 59.22 -15.03
CA SER A 50 50.64 60.66 -15.05
C SER A 50 52.13 60.95 -14.79
N VAL A 51 52.83 61.32 -15.86
CA VAL A 51 54.10 62.08 -15.90
C VAL A 51 53.73 63.58 -15.93
N PRO A 52 54.56 64.64 -15.70
CA PRO A 52 55.97 64.87 -15.28
C PRO A 52 56.06 65.80 -14.00
N PRO A 53 57.16 66.52 -13.57
CA PRO A 53 58.34 66.97 -14.33
C PRO A 53 59.73 66.99 -13.69
N ALA A 54 60.71 67.13 -14.58
CA ALA A 54 62.09 67.46 -14.31
C ALA A 54 62.33 69.00 -14.29
N VAL A 55 63.02 69.43 -13.22
CA VAL A 55 64.27 70.22 -13.23
C VAL A 55 64.26 71.72 -13.65
N ILE A 56 64.45 72.55 -12.61
CA ILE A 56 65.37 73.70 -12.40
C ILE A 56 65.16 75.02 -13.16
N ASN A 57 64.82 76.04 -12.36
CA ASN A 57 65.07 77.46 -12.63
C ASN A 57 66.53 77.84 -12.37
N LYS A 58 67.09 78.79 -13.15
CA LYS A 58 67.49 80.09 -12.58
C LYS A 58 67.94 81.16 -13.60
N ALA A 59 67.40 82.35 -13.34
CA ALA A 59 68.04 83.67 -13.26
C ALA A 59 68.25 84.54 -14.53
N VAL A 60 67.89 85.80 -14.33
CA VAL A 60 67.93 86.98 -15.22
C VAL A 60 69.08 87.90 -14.78
N ALA A 61 69.82 88.49 -15.74
CA ALA A 61 70.03 89.95 -15.90
C ALA A 61 71.38 90.36 -16.56
N GLN A 62 71.25 90.92 -17.77
CA GLN A 62 71.80 92.19 -18.30
C GLN A 62 73.31 92.41 -18.63
N ASN A 63 73.49 92.65 -19.95
CA ASN A 63 74.13 93.78 -20.65
C ASN A 63 75.65 94.11 -20.59
N SER A 64 76.22 94.16 -21.82
CA SER A 64 76.90 95.29 -22.48
C SER A 64 78.43 95.33 -22.69
N SER A 65 78.76 95.56 -23.96
CA SER A 65 79.84 96.40 -24.54
C SER A 65 81.26 95.85 -24.82
N LYS A 66 81.67 96.04 -26.09
CA LYS A 66 83.04 96.13 -26.69
C LYS A 66 83.83 97.28 -26.03
N PRO A 67 85.19 97.35 -26.02
CA PRO A 67 86.08 97.26 -27.19
C PRO A 67 87.46 96.58 -26.92
N GLY A 68 88.35 96.58 -27.92
CA GLY A 68 89.62 95.84 -27.87
C GLY A 68 90.91 96.66 -27.74
N LYS A 69 92.02 95.93 -28.00
CA LYS A 69 93.36 96.32 -28.47
C LYS A 69 94.49 96.58 -27.43
N LYS A 70 95.52 95.73 -27.56
CA LYS A 70 96.99 95.90 -27.43
C LYS A 70 97.69 95.44 -26.13
N ASN A 71 98.68 94.53 -26.35
CA ASN A 71 100.06 94.52 -25.81
C ASN A 71 100.25 94.23 -24.30
N THR A 72 101.24 93.47 -23.79
CA THR A 72 102.30 92.61 -24.34
C THR A 72 102.94 91.89 -23.13
N THR A 73 102.79 90.57 -23.08
CA THR A 73 103.86 89.57 -22.96
C THR A 73 105.09 89.89 -22.10
N LEU A 74 104.92 90.00 -20.76
CA LEU A 74 105.98 89.59 -19.81
C LEU A 74 105.47 89.24 -18.39
N PHE A 75 104.15 89.21 -18.17
CA PHE A 75 103.51 88.52 -17.04
C PHE A 75 102.87 87.19 -17.45
N ILE A 76 102.92 86.84 -18.74
CA ILE A 76 102.21 85.71 -19.33
C ILE A 76 102.82 84.36 -18.92
N ILE A 77 104.11 84.25 -18.61
CA ILE A 77 104.71 82.96 -18.20
C ILE A 77 104.41 82.67 -16.72
N ILE A 78 104.48 83.68 -15.84
CA ILE A 78 104.03 83.57 -14.45
C ILE A 78 102.50 83.47 -14.38
N GLY A 79 101.79 84.15 -15.28
CA GLY A 79 100.34 84.11 -15.42
C GLY A 79 99.81 82.83 -16.07
N ILE A 80 100.55 82.15 -16.96
CA ILE A 80 100.21 80.83 -17.53
C ILE A 80 100.62 79.71 -16.57
N LEU A 81 101.71 79.86 -15.81
CA LEU A 81 102.03 78.93 -14.72
C LEU A 81 101.05 79.09 -13.55
N ALA A 82 100.67 80.32 -13.19
CA ALA A 82 99.63 80.60 -12.22
C ALA A 82 98.25 80.19 -12.75
N ALA A 83 97.86 80.51 -13.99
CA ALA A 83 96.59 80.08 -14.57
C ALA A 83 96.55 78.59 -14.90
N GLY A 84 97.70 77.95 -15.13
CA GLY A 84 97.84 76.51 -15.29
C GLY A 84 97.72 75.78 -13.96
N LEU A 85 98.31 76.32 -12.89
CA LEU A 85 98.11 75.83 -11.51
C LEU A 85 96.70 76.13 -10.99
N ILE A 86 96.12 77.28 -11.33
CA ILE A 86 94.74 77.66 -11.01
C ILE A 86 93.75 76.84 -11.85
N GLY A 87 94.07 76.54 -13.11
CA GLY A 87 93.25 75.73 -14.02
C GLY A 87 93.30 74.24 -13.67
N LEU A 88 94.46 73.70 -13.32
CA LEU A 88 94.60 72.37 -12.73
C LEU A 88 93.94 72.30 -11.35
N GLY A 89 94.09 73.35 -10.54
CA GLY A 89 93.39 73.49 -9.26
C GLY A 89 91.87 73.53 -9.43
N ALA A 90 91.36 74.25 -10.43
CA ALA A 90 89.94 74.34 -10.76
C ALA A 90 89.40 73.03 -11.36
N PHE A 91 90.15 72.36 -12.24
CA PHE A 91 89.78 71.04 -12.77
C PHE A 91 89.80 69.97 -11.67
N TYR A 92 90.81 69.96 -10.80
CA TYR A 92 90.87 69.09 -9.63
C TYR A 92 89.74 69.40 -8.64
N PHE A 93 89.37 70.67 -8.47
CA PHE A 93 88.23 71.09 -7.64
C PHE A 93 86.87 70.69 -8.23
N ILE A 94 86.68 70.82 -9.56
CA ILE A 94 85.49 70.36 -10.27
C ILE A 94 85.40 68.83 -10.25
N GLN A 95 86.50 68.12 -10.52
CA GLN A 95 86.57 66.67 -10.50
C GLN A 95 86.35 66.12 -9.08
N SER A 96 86.94 66.76 -8.06
CA SER A 96 86.70 66.41 -6.65
C SER A 96 85.27 66.76 -6.23
N GLY A 97 84.69 67.83 -6.77
CA GLY A 97 83.30 68.22 -6.57
C GLY A 97 82.32 67.19 -7.17
N ASN A 98 82.54 66.79 -8.42
CA ASN A 98 81.73 65.77 -9.10
C ASN A 98 81.85 64.40 -8.41
N LEU A 99 83.08 63.98 -8.07
CA LEU A 99 83.30 62.73 -7.34
C LEU A 99 82.62 62.76 -5.96
N LYS A 100 82.62 63.91 -5.27
CA LYS A 100 81.91 64.10 -4.02
C LYS A 100 80.39 64.04 -4.19
N THR A 101 79.85 64.58 -5.28
CA THR A 101 78.43 64.45 -5.65
C THR A 101 78.06 63.00 -5.95
N ASP A 102 78.87 62.28 -6.73
CA ASP A 102 78.64 60.86 -7.05
C ASP A 102 78.68 59.97 -5.81
N ILE A 103 79.61 60.21 -4.88
CA ILE A 103 79.65 59.53 -3.59
C ILE A 103 78.36 59.79 -2.81
N SER A 104 77.90 61.04 -2.73
CA SER A 104 76.65 61.39 -2.02
C SER A 104 75.43 60.73 -2.66
N ASN A 105 75.40 60.62 -4.00
CA ASN A 105 74.33 59.93 -4.71
C ASN A 105 74.38 58.42 -4.43
N LEU A 106 75.56 57.81 -4.46
CA LEU A 106 75.74 56.39 -4.18
C LEU A 106 75.37 56.05 -2.72
N GLU A 107 75.69 56.93 -1.76
CA GLU A 107 75.25 56.80 -0.36
C GLU A 107 73.72 56.84 -0.24
N SER A 108 73.06 57.71 -1.01
CA SER A 108 71.60 57.77 -1.10
C SER A 108 71.02 56.49 -1.70
N ASP A 109 71.60 55.98 -2.80
CA ASP A 109 71.16 54.74 -3.45
C ASP A 109 71.34 53.52 -2.54
N VAL A 110 72.46 53.43 -1.82
CA VAL A 110 72.70 52.38 -0.82
C VAL A 110 71.65 52.44 0.29
N SER A 111 71.30 53.63 0.78
CA SER A 111 70.27 53.81 1.80
C SER A 111 68.87 53.41 1.27
N ALA A 112 68.57 53.72 0.01
CA ALA A 112 67.33 53.33 -0.64
C ALA A 112 67.24 51.81 -0.83
N LEU A 113 68.32 51.16 -1.29
CA LEU A 113 68.40 49.70 -1.45
C LEU A 113 68.29 48.97 -0.11
N GLN A 114 68.89 49.49 0.97
CA GLN A 114 68.71 48.95 2.32
C GLN A 114 67.26 49.00 2.77
N THR A 115 66.56 50.09 2.43
CA THR A 115 65.14 50.27 2.73
C THR A 115 64.28 49.28 1.94
N ASP A 116 64.52 49.11 0.64
CA ASP A 116 63.79 48.13 -0.18
C ASP A 116 64.07 46.69 0.28
N LEU A 117 65.32 46.35 0.59
CA LEU A 117 65.68 45.03 1.13
C LEU A 117 64.91 44.73 2.42
N ALA A 118 64.83 45.71 3.34
CA ALA A 118 64.05 45.56 4.57
C ALA A 118 62.54 45.35 4.27
N ALA A 119 61.99 46.10 3.30
CA ALA A 119 60.60 45.93 2.87
C ALA A 119 60.35 44.56 2.22
N LYS A 120 61.25 44.08 1.36
CA LYS A 120 61.18 42.73 0.78
C LYS A 120 61.30 41.65 1.83
N GLN A 121 62.17 41.82 2.82
CA GLN A 121 62.29 40.88 3.94
C GLN A 121 60.99 40.81 4.75
N ALA A 122 60.34 41.94 5.01
CA ALA A 122 59.03 41.97 5.67
C ALA A 122 57.94 41.26 4.85
N ASN A 123 57.92 41.45 3.53
CA ASN A 123 56.98 40.76 2.64
C ASN A 123 57.23 39.25 2.59
N ILE A 124 58.49 38.80 2.58
CA ILE A 124 58.84 37.37 2.65
C ILE A 124 58.29 36.77 3.94
N THR A 125 58.49 37.42 5.08
CA THR A 125 57.94 36.97 6.36
C THR A 125 56.41 36.90 6.33
N SER A 126 55.73 37.89 5.74
CA SER A 126 54.27 37.88 5.61
C SER A 126 53.78 36.73 4.73
N LEU A 127 54.41 36.48 3.59
CA LEU A 127 54.08 35.38 2.69
C LEU A 127 54.35 34.02 3.34
N GLN A 128 55.39 33.89 4.16
CA GLN A 128 55.65 32.68 4.93
C GLN A 128 54.51 32.39 5.90
N THR A 129 54.05 33.40 6.65
CA THR A 129 52.89 33.25 7.55
C THR A 129 51.62 32.87 6.79
N GLN A 130 51.36 33.48 5.63
CA GLN A 130 50.20 33.13 4.80
C GLN A 130 50.29 31.70 4.29
N LEU A 131 51.47 31.26 3.84
CA LEU A 131 51.69 29.88 3.40
C LEU A 131 51.46 28.87 4.52
N ASP A 132 51.91 29.17 5.73
CA ASP A 132 51.71 28.28 6.88
C ASP A 132 50.23 28.20 7.30
N ASN A 133 49.51 29.33 7.22
CA ASN A 133 48.07 29.35 7.44
C ASN A 133 47.31 28.55 6.37
N GLU A 134 47.65 28.73 5.08
CA GLU A 134 47.04 27.97 3.98
C GLU A 134 47.31 26.46 4.13
N LYS A 135 48.53 26.06 4.52
CA LYS A 135 48.83 24.66 4.82
C LYS A 135 47.97 24.10 5.96
N ALA A 136 47.73 24.89 7.01
CA ALA A 136 46.86 24.48 8.11
C ALA A 136 45.40 24.33 7.65
N THR A 137 44.91 25.26 6.81
CA THR A 137 43.58 25.16 6.20
C THR A 137 43.44 23.90 5.34
N VAL A 138 44.42 23.60 4.49
CA VAL A 138 44.43 22.38 3.66
C VAL A 138 44.39 21.13 4.52
N ALA A 139 45.20 21.05 5.57
CA ALA A 139 45.18 19.92 6.50
C ALA A 139 43.82 19.76 7.22
N GLY A 140 43.13 20.87 7.52
CA GLY A 140 41.76 20.85 8.04
C GLY A 140 40.78 20.26 7.04
N LEU A 141 40.80 20.75 5.79
CA LEU A 141 39.93 20.26 4.72
C LEU A 141 40.17 18.78 4.38
N GLU A 142 41.40 18.30 4.47
CA GLU A 142 41.72 16.87 4.30
C GLU A 142 41.07 16.00 5.39
N ASN A 143 41.03 16.48 6.63
CA ASN A 143 40.34 15.77 7.72
C ASN A 143 38.82 15.81 7.54
N ASP A 144 38.25 16.97 7.22
CA ASP A 144 36.80 17.12 6.97
C ASP A 144 36.36 16.22 5.81
N LEU A 145 37.15 16.14 4.74
CA LEU A 145 36.88 15.26 3.61
C LEU A 145 36.91 13.78 4.01
N ALA A 146 37.85 13.37 4.87
CA ALA A 146 37.92 12.00 5.35
C ALA A 146 36.73 11.64 6.25
N GLU A 147 36.27 12.57 7.09
CA GLU A 147 35.07 12.39 7.92
C GLU A 147 33.81 12.27 7.04
N GLU A 148 33.67 13.13 6.04
CA GLU A 148 32.51 13.10 5.15
C GLU A 148 32.49 11.82 4.30
N GLN A 149 33.65 11.32 3.87
CA GLN A 149 33.76 10.01 3.21
C GLN A 149 33.31 8.86 4.11
N ALA A 150 33.64 8.91 5.41
CA ALA A 150 33.18 7.90 6.36
C ALA A 150 31.66 7.98 6.60
N ASN A 151 31.11 9.20 6.66
CA ASN A 151 29.67 9.42 6.79
C ASN A 151 28.91 8.87 5.59
N VAL A 152 29.39 9.12 4.37
CA VAL A 152 28.80 8.58 3.13
C VAL A 152 28.80 7.05 3.15
N ALA A 153 29.92 6.42 3.50
CA ALA A 153 29.99 4.96 3.60
C ALA A 153 28.98 4.40 4.62
N ASN A 154 28.81 5.06 5.77
CA ASN A 154 27.83 4.64 6.77
C ASN A 154 26.38 4.79 6.27
N LEU A 155 26.07 5.87 5.55
CA LEU A 155 24.75 6.08 4.96
C LEU A 155 24.44 5.05 3.86
N GLU A 156 25.43 4.65 3.08
CA GLU A 156 25.29 3.58 2.08
C GLU A 156 24.95 2.24 2.76
N ASP A 157 25.61 1.89 3.87
CA ASP A 157 25.30 0.70 4.65
C ASP A 157 23.88 0.74 5.23
N GLN A 158 23.47 1.88 5.82
CA GLN A 158 22.11 2.07 6.35
C GLN A 158 21.04 1.96 5.26
N LEU A 159 21.33 2.49 4.06
CA LEU A 159 20.43 2.40 2.91
C LEU A 159 20.28 0.95 2.43
N ALA A 160 21.38 0.19 2.40
CA ALA A 160 21.35 -1.23 2.04
C ALA A 160 20.55 -2.06 3.05
N ASP A 161 20.70 -1.80 4.35
CA ASP A 161 19.93 -2.46 5.40
C ASP A 161 18.44 -2.12 5.30
N THR A 162 18.10 -0.83 5.16
CA THR A 162 16.72 -0.37 4.99
C THR A 162 16.08 -1.00 3.74
N THR A 163 16.82 -1.11 2.65
CA THR A 163 16.36 -1.76 1.41
C THR A 163 16.06 -3.25 1.65
N SER A 164 16.90 -3.93 2.43
CA SER A 164 16.69 -5.33 2.79
C SER A 164 15.44 -5.52 3.65
N GLN A 165 15.24 -4.66 4.64
CA GLN A 165 14.04 -4.67 5.49
C GLN A 165 12.77 -4.39 4.68
N LEU A 166 12.82 -3.45 3.72
CA LEU A 166 11.70 -3.14 2.84
C LEU A 166 11.29 -4.36 1.99
N ASN A 167 12.27 -5.08 1.43
CA ASN A 167 12.00 -6.28 0.65
C ASN A 167 11.38 -7.40 1.50
N LEU A 168 11.85 -7.58 2.74
CA LEU A 168 11.26 -8.56 3.68
C LEU A 168 9.82 -8.18 4.03
N SER A 169 9.57 -6.90 4.32
CA SER A 169 8.23 -6.38 4.60
C SER A 169 7.29 -6.58 3.40
N GLN A 170 7.79 -6.36 2.18
CA GLN A 170 7.02 -6.57 0.96
C GLN A 170 6.62 -8.04 0.76
N VAL A 171 7.53 -8.98 1.04
CA VAL A 171 7.22 -10.42 1.01
C VAL A 171 6.16 -10.78 2.04
N GLU A 172 6.29 -10.24 3.25
CA GLU A 172 5.36 -10.50 4.35
C GLU A 172 3.95 -9.98 4.06
N VAL A 173 3.83 -8.78 3.48
CA VAL A 173 2.54 -8.23 3.04
C VAL A 173 1.88 -9.16 2.02
N THR A 174 2.62 -9.61 1.00
CA THR A 174 2.07 -10.54 -0.01
C THR A 174 1.65 -11.89 0.58
N ARG A 175 2.37 -12.39 1.60
CA ARG A 175 1.99 -13.59 2.34
C ARG A 175 0.66 -13.38 3.08
N LEU A 176 0.54 -12.27 3.82
CA LEU A 176 -0.66 -11.93 4.57
C LEU A 176 -1.87 -11.70 3.66
N GLU A 177 -1.69 -11.08 2.49
CA GLU A 177 -2.75 -10.94 1.48
C GLU A 177 -3.25 -12.30 0.99
N SER A 178 -2.35 -13.26 0.79
CA SER A 178 -2.71 -14.62 0.37
C SER A 178 -3.46 -15.39 1.46
N GLU A 179 -3.03 -15.25 2.72
CA GLU A 179 -3.71 -15.85 3.87
C GLU A 179 -5.09 -15.26 4.11
N LEU A 180 -5.24 -13.94 3.95
CA LEU A 180 -6.53 -13.26 4.05
C LEU A 180 -7.50 -13.80 3.00
N ALA A 181 -7.08 -13.87 1.72
CA ALA A 181 -7.92 -14.40 0.65
C ALA A 181 -8.34 -15.87 0.89
N ALA A 182 -7.44 -16.69 1.44
CA ALA A 182 -7.77 -18.07 1.80
C ALA A 182 -8.81 -18.14 2.93
N SER A 183 -8.65 -17.29 3.96
CA SER A 183 -9.60 -17.22 5.07
C SER A 183 -10.98 -16.71 4.63
N GLU A 184 -11.04 -15.74 3.71
CA GLU A 184 -12.31 -15.25 3.15
C GLU A 184 -13.06 -16.37 2.42
N LEU A 185 -12.35 -17.19 1.64
CA LEU A 185 -12.94 -18.35 0.96
C LEU A 185 -13.45 -19.41 1.94
N GLU A 186 -12.70 -19.68 3.02
CA GLU A 186 -13.13 -20.62 4.06
C GLU A 186 -14.41 -20.16 4.75
N VAL A 187 -14.54 -18.86 5.05
CA VAL A 187 -15.76 -18.28 5.61
C VAL A 187 -16.95 -18.48 4.67
N THR A 188 -16.80 -18.17 3.38
CA THR A 188 -17.89 -18.37 2.40
C THR A 188 -18.33 -19.83 2.32
N ASN A 189 -17.38 -20.78 2.31
CA ASN A 189 -17.71 -22.21 2.30
C ASN A 189 -18.48 -22.63 3.57
N LEU A 190 -18.08 -22.14 4.74
CA LEU A 190 -18.77 -22.42 6.00
C LEU A 190 -20.19 -21.81 6.04
N GLU A 191 -20.39 -20.64 5.44
CA GLU A 191 -21.71 -20.04 5.30
C GLU A 191 -22.63 -20.91 4.41
N ASP A 192 -22.12 -21.43 3.30
CA ASP A 192 -22.86 -22.35 2.42
C ASP A 192 -23.19 -23.68 3.12
N GLU A 193 -22.24 -24.26 3.85
CA GLU A 193 -22.46 -25.48 4.64
C GLU A 193 -23.51 -25.27 5.73
N LEU A 194 -23.48 -24.12 6.41
CA LEU A 194 -24.48 -23.77 7.41
C LEU A 194 -25.87 -23.63 6.80
N ALA A 195 -25.99 -22.96 5.65
CA ALA A 195 -27.25 -22.82 4.94
C ALA A 195 -27.83 -24.19 4.52
N ALA A 196 -26.98 -25.08 4.01
CA ALA A 196 -27.38 -26.45 3.66
C ALA A 196 -27.83 -27.25 4.88
N ALA A 197 -27.12 -27.14 6.01
CA ALA A 197 -27.50 -27.80 7.25
C ALA A 197 -28.86 -27.31 7.77
N MET A 198 -29.13 -26.00 7.71
CA MET A 198 -30.42 -25.43 8.10
C MET A 198 -31.56 -25.93 7.22
N ALA A 199 -31.34 -26.05 5.91
CA ALA A 199 -32.35 -26.61 4.99
C ALA A 199 -32.66 -28.08 5.30
N ASN A 200 -31.64 -28.88 5.63
CA ASN A 200 -31.82 -30.28 6.02
C ASN A 200 -32.62 -30.41 7.32
N VAL A 201 -32.35 -29.56 8.31
CA VAL A 201 -33.12 -29.54 9.57
C VAL A 201 -34.58 -29.24 9.29
N ALA A 202 -34.89 -28.23 8.48
CA ALA A 202 -36.28 -27.90 8.12
C ALA A 202 -37.00 -29.06 7.40
N SER A 203 -36.29 -29.79 6.52
CA SER A 203 -36.83 -30.98 5.87
C SER A 203 -37.15 -32.09 6.88
N LEU A 204 -36.22 -32.36 7.80
CA LEU A 204 -36.40 -33.38 8.83
C LEU A 204 -37.53 -33.03 9.81
N GLU A 205 -37.70 -31.75 10.13
CA GLU A 205 -38.84 -31.28 10.95
C GLU A 205 -40.18 -31.55 10.25
N SER A 206 -40.27 -31.28 8.94
CA SER A 206 -41.48 -31.60 8.15
C SER A 206 -41.74 -33.10 8.08
N GLU A 207 -40.71 -33.91 7.82
CA GLU A 207 -40.84 -35.38 7.80
C GLU A 207 -41.28 -35.94 9.15
N LEU A 208 -40.82 -35.34 10.25
CA LEU A 208 -41.22 -35.72 11.60
C LEU A 208 -42.70 -35.39 11.86
N GLU A 209 -43.18 -34.23 11.44
CA GLU A 209 -44.59 -33.84 11.56
C GLU A 209 -45.52 -34.78 10.77
N ASP A 210 -45.12 -35.13 9.54
CA ASP A 210 -45.84 -36.08 8.70
C ASP A 210 -45.87 -37.48 9.34
N ALA A 211 -44.76 -37.93 9.91
CA ALA A 211 -44.67 -39.21 10.59
C ALA A 211 -45.56 -39.25 11.86
N LEU A 212 -45.58 -38.17 12.64
CA LEU A 212 -46.46 -38.06 13.81
C LEU A 212 -47.94 -38.12 13.40
N SER A 213 -48.32 -37.41 12.35
CA SER A 213 -49.69 -37.45 11.80
C SER A 213 -50.09 -38.86 11.34
N GLN A 214 -49.16 -39.60 10.72
CA GLN A 214 -49.40 -40.99 10.34
C GLN A 214 -49.58 -41.91 11.55
N VAL A 215 -48.79 -41.73 12.60
CA VAL A 215 -48.93 -42.50 13.85
C VAL A 215 -50.30 -42.25 14.49
N GLU A 216 -50.77 -41.01 14.57
CA GLU A 216 -52.09 -40.68 15.10
C GLU A 216 -53.23 -41.32 14.28
N SER A 217 -53.10 -41.30 12.95
CA SER A 217 -54.05 -41.96 12.06
C SER A 217 -54.08 -43.48 12.29
N LEU A 218 -52.91 -44.12 12.36
CA LEU A 218 -52.81 -45.56 12.62
C LEU A 218 -53.34 -45.95 14.00
N GLN A 219 -53.11 -45.13 15.03
CA GLN A 219 -53.68 -45.33 16.36
C GLN A 219 -55.21 -45.27 16.34
N SER A 220 -55.77 -44.33 15.58
CA SER A 220 -57.22 -44.20 15.40
C SER A 220 -57.81 -45.41 14.67
N GLN A 221 -57.16 -45.85 13.59
CA GLN A 221 -57.55 -47.06 12.85
C GLN A 221 -57.48 -48.31 13.73
N LEU A 222 -56.40 -48.47 14.51
CA LEU A 222 -56.24 -49.58 15.44
C LEU A 222 -57.35 -49.59 16.50
N SER A 223 -57.67 -48.43 17.06
CA SER A 223 -58.74 -48.29 18.06
C SER A 223 -60.11 -48.67 17.49
N ALA A 224 -60.40 -48.26 16.24
CA ALA A 224 -61.64 -48.65 15.55
C ALA A 224 -61.73 -50.16 15.33
N ILE A 225 -60.62 -50.80 14.94
CA ILE A 225 -60.57 -52.26 14.78
C ILE A 225 -60.74 -52.96 16.14
N GLN A 226 -60.06 -52.50 17.18
CA GLN A 226 -60.17 -53.07 18.53
C GLN A 226 -61.56 -52.91 19.14
N ALA A 227 -62.32 -51.88 18.77
CA ALA A 227 -63.71 -51.75 19.20
C ALA A 227 -64.63 -52.81 18.56
N LYS A 228 -64.29 -53.25 17.35
CA LYS A 228 -65.05 -54.21 16.53
C LYS A 228 -64.68 -55.67 16.80
N TYR A 229 -63.41 -55.95 17.11
CA TYR A 229 -62.89 -57.31 17.28
C TYR A 229 -62.46 -57.63 18.73
N PRO A 230 -62.66 -58.87 19.22
CA PRO A 230 -63.29 -59.99 18.53
C PRO A 230 -64.79 -59.75 18.33
N LEU A 231 -65.33 -60.31 17.24
CA LEU A 231 -66.76 -60.28 16.99
C LEU A 231 -67.50 -60.94 18.16
N LYS A 232 -68.66 -60.38 18.52
CA LYS A 232 -69.43 -60.77 19.69
C LYS A 232 -70.71 -61.47 19.28
N ASP A 233 -71.22 -62.28 20.18
CA ASP A 233 -72.57 -62.81 20.07
C ASP A 233 -73.58 -61.68 20.34
N PHE A 234 -74.81 -61.84 19.85
CA PHE A 234 -75.85 -60.84 20.10
C PHE A 234 -76.24 -60.85 21.59
N PRO A 235 -76.36 -59.67 22.23
CA PRO A 235 -76.56 -59.58 23.69
C PRO A 235 -77.96 -60.04 24.13
N SER A 236 -78.93 -60.05 23.22
CA SER A 236 -80.30 -60.51 23.49
C SER A 236 -81.01 -60.88 22.19
N PHE A 237 -82.13 -61.61 22.32
CA PHE A 237 -83.00 -61.94 21.18
C PHE A 237 -83.51 -60.66 20.51
N ASN A 238 -83.90 -59.65 21.29
CA ASN A 238 -84.38 -58.38 20.76
C ASN A 238 -83.30 -57.64 19.97
N ALA A 239 -82.03 -57.73 20.40
CA ALA A 239 -80.92 -57.13 19.67
C ALA A 239 -80.66 -57.84 18.34
N LEU A 240 -80.75 -59.18 18.30
CA LEU A 240 -80.67 -59.95 17.05
C LEU A 240 -81.84 -59.63 16.12
N GLN A 241 -83.07 -59.59 16.65
CA GLN A 241 -84.27 -59.28 15.87
C GLN A 241 -84.18 -57.87 15.27
N GLN A 242 -83.84 -56.86 16.09
CA GLN A 242 -83.70 -55.49 15.60
C GLN A 242 -82.60 -55.38 14.54
N TRP A 243 -81.45 -56.02 14.77
CA TRP A 243 -80.39 -56.04 13.79
C TRP A 243 -80.82 -56.69 12.47
N LEU A 244 -81.57 -57.80 12.54
CA LEU A 244 -82.10 -58.48 11.37
C LEU A 244 -83.14 -57.61 10.63
N ASP A 245 -84.03 -56.93 11.35
CA ASP A 245 -85.01 -56.02 10.78
C ASP A 245 -84.34 -54.88 9.99
N ASP A 246 -83.21 -54.37 10.50
CA ASP A 246 -82.43 -53.30 9.86
C ASP A 246 -81.58 -53.80 8.67
N ASN A 247 -81.23 -55.10 8.62
CA ASN A 247 -80.26 -55.64 7.68
C ASN A 247 -80.80 -56.71 6.72
N VAL A 248 -82.08 -57.08 6.79
CA VAL A 248 -82.68 -58.11 5.93
C VAL A 248 -82.45 -57.81 4.45
N GLN A 249 -82.08 -58.84 3.69
CA GLN A 249 -81.80 -58.70 2.27
C GLN A 249 -83.11 -58.71 1.49
N THR A 250 -83.38 -57.65 0.74
CA THR A 250 -84.63 -57.48 -0.01
C THR A 250 -84.53 -57.89 -1.48
N ASP A 251 -83.35 -58.31 -1.92
CA ASP A 251 -83.14 -58.79 -3.29
C ASP A 251 -83.69 -60.22 -3.42
N THR A 252 -84.61 -60.43 -4.35
CA THR A 252 -85.36 -61.70 -4.46
C THR A 252 -84.75 -62.56 -5.56
N GLY A 253 -83.60 -63.13 -5.27
CA GLY A 253 -83.06 -64.23 -6.04
C GLY A 253 -83.94 -65.48 -5.93
N ILE A 254 -83.99 -66.29 -6.98
CA ILE A 254 -84.76 -67.56 -6.98
C ILE A 254 -83.79 -68.76 -6.92
N TYR A 255 -82.49 -68.52 -7.06
CA TYR A 255 -81.47 -69.56 -7.13
C TYR A 255 -80.61 -69.61 -5.86
N ALA A 256 -80.02 -70.78 -5.60
CA ALA A 256 -79.25 -71.02 -4.38
C ALA A 256 -77.99 -70.13 -4.28
N ASP A 257 -77.37 -69.77 -5.40
CA ASP A 257 -76.25 -68.83 -5.45
C ASP A 257 -76.63 -67.40 -5.02
N ASP A 258 -77.87 -66.99 -5.28
CA ASP A 258 -78.39 -65.71 -4.81
C ASP A 258 -78.50 -65.70 -3.28
N TYR A 259 -79.13 -66.74 -2.70
CA TYR A 259 -79.25 -66.91 -1.24
C TYR A 259 -77.89 -67.03 -0.54
N TYR A 260 -76.92 -67.68 -1.18
CA TYR A 260 -75.55 -67.77 -0.67
C TYR A 260 -74.88 -66.41 -0.62
N SER A 261 -75.02 -65.62 -1.68
CA SER A 261 -74.50 -64.26 -1.73
C SER A 261 -75.14 -63.37 -0.68
N MET A 262 -76.45 -63.49 -0.47
CA MET A 262 -77.18 -62.77 0.57
C MET A 262 -76.75 -63.18 1.98
N ALA A 263 -76.58 -64.48 2.25
CA ALA A 263 -76.13 -64.96 3.55
C ALA A 263 -74.68 -64.53 3.86
N LEU A 264 -73.80 -64.53 2.86
CA LEU A 264 -72.45 -63.97 3.01
C LEU A 264 -72.49 -62.46 3.28
N LYS A 265 -73.39 -61.73 2.62
CA LYS A 265 -73.57 -60.30 2.86
C LYS A 265 -74.08 -60.03 4.28
N MET A 266 -75.04 -60.81 4.78
CA MET A 266 -75.48 -60.75 6.18
C MET A 266 -74.33 -60.99 7.16
N GLN A 267 -73.47 -61.96 6.88
CA GLN A 267 -72.26 -62.21 7.68
C GLN A 267 -71.28 -61.02 7.64
N MET A 268 -71.11 -60.37 6.49
CA MET A 268 -70.29 -59.17 6.36
C MET A 268 -70.87 -57.98 7.13
N LEU A 269 -72.18 -57.73 7.02
CA LEU A 269 -72.89 -56.67 7.74
C LEU A 269 -72.82 -56.90 9.25
N ALA A 270 -73.02 -58.14 9.71
CA ALA A 270 -72.91 -58.46 11.12
C ALA A 270 -71.49 -58.22 11.63
N ALA A 271 -70.49 -58.65 10.86
CA ALA A 271 -69.10 -58.38 11.19
C ALA A 271 -68.84 -56.87 11.25
N GLU A 272 -69.38 -56.07 10.31
CA GLU A 272 -69.37 -54.60 10.30
C GLU A 272 -69.89 -53.98 11.59
N ASP A 273 -70.97 -54.50 12.13
CA ASP A 273 -71.57 -54.07 13.39
C ASP A 273 -70.92 -54.70 14.65
N GLY A 274 -69.88 -55.51 14.48
CA GLY A 274 -69.14 -56.16 15.58
C GLY A 274 -69.78 -57.46 16.09
N TYR A 275 -70.71 -58.04 15.33
CA TYR A 275 -71.39 -59.29 15.64
C TYR A 275 -70.87 -60.49 14.83
N PHE A 276 -70.95 -61.67 15.44
CA PHE A 276 -70.64 -62.92 14.76
C PHE A 276 -71.91 -63.53 14.17
N VAL A 277 -71.96 -63.61 12.84
CA VAL A 277 -72.97 -64.35 12.07
C VAL A 277 -72.23 -65.27 11.10
N SER A 278 -72.68 -66.51 10.99
CA SER A 278 -72.12 -67.46 10.04
C SER A 278 -73.15 -67.80 8.97
N ALA A 279 -72.77 -67.72 7.71
CA ALA A 279 -73.53 -68.37 6.63
C ALA A 279 -73.31 -69.89 6.71
N CYS A 280 -74.38 -70.67 6.59
CA CYS A 280 -74.32 -72.13 6.68
C CYS A 280 -75.27 -72.78 5.66
N LEU A 281 -74.89 -73.99 5.24
CA LEU A 281 -75.73 -74.88 4.46
C LEU A 281 -76.42 -75.85 5.41
N VAL A 282 -77.75 -75.85 5.38
CA VAL A 282 -78.56 -76.81 6.12
C VAL A 282 -78.87 -77.97 5.17
N LEU A 283 -78.32 -79.14 5.48
CA LEU A 283 -78.48 -80.35 4.67
C LEU A 283 -79.68 -81.18 5.14
N ASN A 284 -80.45 -81.65 4.16
CA ASN A 284 -81.47 -82.72 4.03
C ASN A 284 -82.01 -83.55 5.23
N ASP A 285 -81.41 -83.54 6.43
CA ASP A 285 -81.97 -84.24 7.60
C ASP A 285 -83.08 -83.42 8.31
N ILE A 286 -83.41 -82.22 7.79
CA ILE A 286 -84.39 -81.29 8.36
C ILE A 286 -85.61 -81.04 7.43
N THR A 287 -85.45 -81.16 6.11
CA THR A 287 -86.50 -80.91 5.11
C THR A 287 -86.65 -82.14 4.21
N ASP A 288 -87.76 -82.86 4.33
CA ASP A 288 -88.05 -84.13 3.63
C ASP A 288 -88.20 -84.00 2.08
N ASP A 289 -87.66 -82.94 1.48
CA ASP A 289 -87.90 -82.48 0.10
C ASP A 289 -86.69 -82.58 -0.84
N GLY A 290 -85.51 -82.96 -0.36
CA GLY A 290 -84.32 -83.18 -1.18
C GLY A 290 -83.52 -81.92 -1.52
N TYR A 291 -83.87 -80.76 -0.97
CA TYR A 291 -83.19 -79.49 -1.23
C TYR A 291 -82.14 -79.16 -0.15
N TYR A 292 -81.18 -78.30 -0.53
CA TYR A 292 -80.24 -77.69 0.39
C TYR A 292 -80.63 -76.23 0.59
N TYR A 293 -80.73 -75.82 1.85
CA TYR A 293 -81.11 -74.46 2.20
C TYR A 293 -79.92 -73.69 2.75
N ILE A 294 -79.88 -72.41 2.44
CA ILE A 294 -78.83 -71.50 2.89
C ILE A 294 -79.43 -70.56 3.91
N TYR A 295 -78.80 -70.53 5.07
CA TYR A 295 -79.26 -69.75 6.21
C TYR A 295 -78.08 -69.07 6.89
N ASN A 296 -78.40 -68.06 7.69
CA ASN A 296 -77.48 -67.49 8.65
C ASN A 296 -77.75 -68.05 10.04
N THR A 297 -76.68 -68.18 10.83
CA THR A 297 -76.77 -68.51 12.24
C THR A 297 -76.11 -67.46 13.11
N ALA A 298 -76.75 -67.15 14.23
CA ALA A 298 -76.24 -66.24 15.25
C ALA A 298 -76.45 -66.83 16.64
N LEU A 299 -75.51 -66.59 17.55
CA LEU A 299 -75.64 -67.00 18.95
C LEU A 299 -76.22 -65.84 19.77
N VAL A 300 -77.18 -66.15 20.65
CA VAL A 300 -77.67 -65.25 21.70
C VAL A 300 -77.52 -65.99 23.02
N GLY A 301 -76.53 -65.60 23.82
CA GLY A 301 -76.16 -66.34 25.04
C GLY A 301 -75.66 -67.74 24.72
N ASN A 302 -76.49 -68.75 24.95
CA ASN A 302 -76.24 -70.17 24.62
C ASN A 302 -77.25 -70.72 23.60
N THR A 303 -78.11 -69.89 23.02
CA THR A 303 -79.12 -70.33 22.07
C THR A 303 -78.67 -70.00 20.66
N LEU A 304 -78.63 -71.00 19.79
CA LEU A 304 -78.36 -70.80 18.37
C LEU A 304 -79.66 -70.49 17.64
N TYR A 305 -79.68 -69.36 16.94
CA TYR A 305 -80.78 -68.98 16.07
C TYR A 305 -80.37 -69.16 14.61
N LEU A 306 -81.29 -69.69 13.82
CA LEU A 306 -81.19 -69.83 12.37
C LEU A 306 -82.19 -68.86 11.73
N PHE A 307 -81.80 -68.19 10.66
CA PHE A 307 -82.69 -67.27 9.96
C PHE A 307 -82.33 -67.16 8.48
N SER A 308 -83.36 -66.90 7.68
CA SER A 308 -83.19 -66.69 6.24
C SER A 308 -82.61 -65.31 6.01
N PRO A 309 -81.73 -65.11 5.01
CA PRO A 309 -81.21 -63.78 4.73
C PRO A 309 -82.29 -62.82 4.19
N ASP A 310 -83.40 -63.33 3.67
CA ASP A 310 -84.48 -62.58 3.00
C ASP A 310 -85.74 -62.35 3.85
N ASP A 311 -85.75 -62.85 5.09
CA ASP A 311 -86.84 -62.63 6.03
C ASP A 311 -86.33 -62.28 7.43
N THR A 312 -87.25 -61.93 8.31
CA THR A 312 -86.96 -61.60 9.70
C THR A 312 -87.29 -62.74 10.67
N GLY A 313 -87.49 -63.95 10.14
CA GLY A 313 -87.88 -65.14 10.87
C GLY A 313 -86.71 -65.76 11.62
N LEU A 314 -86.79 -65.77 12.96
CA LEU A 314 -85.80 -66.42 13.82
C LEU A 314 -86.27 -67.80 14.28
N TYR A 315 -85.56 -68.85 13.85
CA TYR A 315 -85.80 -70.24 14.25
C TYR A 315 -84.82 -70.63 15.37
N ASN A 316 -85.36 -71.01 16.52
CA ASN A 316 -84.56 -71.44 17.68
C ASN A 316 -84.11 -72.89 17.49
N LEU A 317 -82.79 -73.11 17.32
CA LEU A 317 -82.19 -74.44 17.17
C LEU A 317 -81.80 -75.10 18.51
N GLY A 318 -82.18 -74.48 19.63
CA GLY A 318 -81.92 -74.97 20.98
C GLY A 318 -80.60 -74.48 21.57
N THR A 319 -80.27 -75.04 22.72
CA THR A 319 -79.05 -74.70 23.46
C THR A 319 -77.83 -75.31 22.78
N TRP A 320 -76.91 -74.45 22.37
CA TRP A 320 -75.58 -74.78 21.86
C TRP A 320 -74.53 -74.50 22.95
N GLY A 321 -73.67 -75.49 23.20
CA GLY A 321 -72.51 -75.34 24.08
C GLY A 321 -71.41 -74.53 23.38
N ARG A 322 -70.66 -73.74 24.12
CA ARG A 322 -69.35 -73.24 23.66
C ARG A 322 -68.28 -74.29 23.93
#